data_AF-A0A830HQK3-F1
#
_entry.id   AF-A0A830HQK3-F1
#
_cell.length_a   1.000
_cell.length_b   1.000
_cell.length_c   1.000
_cell.angle_alpha   90.00
_cell.angle_beta   90.00
_cell.angle_gamma   90.00
#
_symmetry.space_group_name_H-M   'P 1'
#
loop_
_entity.id
_entity.type
_entity.pdbx_description
1 polymer ?
#
loop_
_entity_poly.entity_id
_entity_poly.type
_entity_poly.pdbx_seq_one_letter_code
_entity_poly.pdbx_strand_id
1 'polypeptide(L)'
;MALMAASSTVPDAHSEFASRPHSPSANYVDVLKVLLSFFMIVVSLLLKLRRDLLKSRRARVSSLHVFPTNTASALSPSAVRLVANVGVVMTTDKQEEIWDRYASNTNKGSYSHKPEKGRQVTLFASSAIKSADVKPSECRRNIALDNITAEKLNEAIGHEIKIGKTAVVFAHRRTVPCMPLERRLKKPGLQEEIWDKAGVSCEILVSGEVKCGDAFKIGAHHPERIDTPWTPDMFVRPSLSKTG
;
A
#
# COMPACT_ATOMS: atom_id res chain seq x y z
N MET A 1 122.06 -0.08 13.50
CA MET A 1 121.53 -1.36 12.99
C MET A 1 120.02 -1.26 13.06
N ALA A 2 119.39 -0.79 11.98
CA ALA A 2 117.97 -0.46 11.91
C ALA A 2 117.23 -1.55 11.12
N LEU A 3 116.07 -1.96 11.62
CA LEU A 3 115.18 -2.97 11.03
C LEU A 3 113.76 -2.37 10.89
N MET A 4 113.13 -2.68 9.75
CA MET A 4 111.67 -2.81 9.52
C MET A 4 110.83 -1.51 9.53
N ALA A 5 109.72 -1.35 8.80
CA ALA A 5 109.15 -1.91 7.57
C ALA A 5 107.88 -1.07 7.23
N ALA A 6 107.62 -0.89 5.93
CA ALA A 6 106.36 -0.61 5.21
C ALA A 6 105.16 0.16 5.86
N SER A 7 104.66 1.17 5.14
CA SER A 7 103.22 1.51 5.13
C SER A 7 102.79 2.11 3.78
N SER A 8 101.59 1.73 3.37
CA SER A 8 100.91 1.85 2.07
C SER A 8 100.01 3.09 1.96
N THR A 9 99.87 3.66 0.76
CA THR A 9 98.68 4.46 0.38
C THR A 9 98.37 4.33 -1.11
N VAL A 10 97.15 3.89 -1.42
CA VAL A 10 96.49 3.92 -2.74
C VAL A 10 95.38 5.00 -2.67
N PRO A 11 95.13 5.82 -3.71
CA PRO A 11 94.03 6.79 -3.68
C PRO A 11 92.72 6.26 -4.28
N ASP A 12 91.62 6.63 -3.62
CA ASP A 12 90.21 6.36 -3.93
C ASP A 12 89.72 7.00 -5.23
N ALA A 13 88.97 6.22 -6.02
CA ALA A 13 88.15 6.70 -7.13
C ALA A 13 86.67 6.66 -6.71
N HIS A 14 86.10 7.84 -6.47
CA HIS A 14 84.67 8.02 -6.20
C HIS A 14 83.83 7.66 -7.44
N SER A 15 82.90 6.71 -7.27
CA SER A 15 81.85 6.41 -8.24
C SER A 15 80.61 7.26 -7.97
N GLU A 16 80.21 8.03 -8.97
CA GLU A 16 79.01 8.85 -8.96
C GLU A 16 77.84 8.03 -9.53
N PHE A 17 77.11 7.31 -8.67
CA PHE A 17 75.89 6.59 -9.04
C PHE A 17 74.66 7.43 -8.65
N ALA A 18 74.26 8.33 -9.54
CA ALA A 18 73.04 9.11 -9.40
C ALA A 18 71.80 8.20 -9.50
N SER A 19 71.16 7.94 -8.35
CA SER A 19 69.88 7.26 -8.26
C SER A 19 68.75 8.22 -8.67
N ARG A 20 68.09 7.93 -9.81
CA ARG A 20 66.81 8.56 -10.15
C ARG A 20 65.69 7.89 -9.34
N PRO A 21 64.85 8.63 -8.60
CA PRO A 21 63.65 8.05 -8.00
C PRO A 21 62.57 7.91 -9.09
N HIS A 22 62.21 6.69 -9.44
CA HIS A 22 60.94 6.41 -10.13
C HIS A 22 59.80 6.63 -9.14
N SER A 23 59.02 7.70 -9.31
CA SER A 23 57.82 7.98 -8.51
C SER A 23 56.68 7.02 -8.87
N PRO A 24 56.22 6.14 -7.97
CA PRO A 24 55.02 5.35 -8.18
C PRO A 24 53.85 6.06 -7.48
N SER A 25 53.20 7.03 -8.12
CA SER A 25 52.18 7.81 -7.39
C SER A 25 51.00 8.37 -8.19
N ALA A 26 51.08 8.53 -9.51
CA ALA A 26 49.95 9.04 -10.30
C ALA A 26 48.86 7.98 -10.56
N ASN A 27 49.26 6.79 -11.00
CA ASN A 27 48.31 5.76 -11.45
C ASN A 27 47.43 5.18 -10.34
N TYR A 28 47.94 5.10 -9.11
CA TYR A 28 47.20 4.48 -8.00
C TYR A 28 46.07 5.38 -7.49
N VAL A 29 46.32 6.70 -7.45
CA VAL A 29 45.34 7.70 -7.04
C VAL A 29 44.19 7.76 -8.05
N ASP A 30 44.47 7.66 -9.34
CA ASP A 30 43.43 7.70 -10.37
C ASP A 30 42.61 6.40 -10.43
N VAL A 31 43.23 5.24 -10.25
CA VAL A 31 42.51 3.97 -10.08
C VAL A 31 41.61 4.01 -8.84
N LEU A 32 42.10 4.54 -7.71
CA LEU A 32 41.31 4.66 -6.49
C LEU A 32 40.11 5.61 -6.68
N LYS A 33 40.29 6.74 -7.39
CA LYS A 33 39.18 7.65 -7.73
C LYS A 33 38.12 6.97 -8.62
N VAL A 34 38.54 6.19 -9.61
CA VAL A 34 37.62 5.44 -10.49
C VAL A 34 36.85 4.39 -9.69
N LEU A 35 37.52 3.64 -8.81
CA LEU A 35 36.89 2.65 -7.94
C LEU A 35 35.91 3.30 -6.96
N LEU A 36 36.28 4.43 -6.35
CA LEU A 36 35.41 5.18 -5.44
C LEU A 36 34.18 5.73 -6.17
N SER A 37 34.36 6.26 -7.38
CA SER A 37 33.27 6.74 -8.24
C SER A 37 32.31 5.60 -8.61
N PHE A 38 32.85 4.46 -9.04
CA PHE A 38 32.05 3.27 -9.35
C PHE A 38 31.30 2.76 -8.12
N PHE A 39 31.95 2.70 -6.97
CA PHE A 39 31.32 2.35 -5.70
C PHE A 39 30.15 3.29 -5.36
N MET A 40 30.34 4.60 -5.49
CA MET A 40 29.27 5.59 -5.24
C MET A 40 28.09 5.45 -6.21
N ILE A 41 28.35 5.11 -7.48
CA ILE A 41 27.30 4.83 -8.47
C ILE A 41 26.51 3.57 -8.07
N VAL A 42 27.19 2.50 -7.69
CA VAL A 42 26.56 1.24 -7.24
C VAL A 42 25.73 1.49 -5.98
N VAL A 43 26.28 2.19 -4.98
CA VAL A 43 25.53 2.56 -3.76
C VAL A 43 24.30 3.40 -4.10
N SER A 44 24.43 4.40 -4.97
CA SER A 44 23.30 5.23 -5.40
C SER A 44 22.22 4.42 -6.10
N LEU A 45 22.61 3.48 -6.96
CA LEU A 45 21.70 2.57 -7.65
C LEU A 45 20.98 1.64 -6.66
N LEU A 46 21.70 1.06 -5.70
CA LEU A 46 21.13 0.22 -4.64
C LEU A 46 20.16 1.00 -3.75
N LEU A 47 20.48 2.25 -3.39
CA LEU A 47 19.59 3.13 -2.63
C LEU A 47 18.33 3.52 -3.41
N LYS A 48 18.45 3.68 -4.74
CA LYS A 48 17.32 3.93 -5.63
C LYS A 48 16.43 2.69 -5.73
N LEU A 49 17.01 1.53 -6.02
CA LEU A 49 16.31 0.23 -6.04
C LEU A 49 15.59 -0.04 -4.72
N ARG A 50 16.25 0.18 -3.57
CA ARG A 50 15.63 0.03 -2.25
C ARG A 50 14.46 1.00 -2.07
N ARG A 51 14.59 2.27 -2.47
CA ARG A 51 13.50 3.25 -2.41
C ARG A 51 12.32 2.85 -3.29
N ASP A 52 12.58 2.40 -4.51
CA ASP A 52 11.56 1.97 -5.46
C ASP A 52 10.85 0.71 -4.96
N LEU A 53 11.58 -0.23 -4.36
CA LEU A 53 11.02 -1.42 -3.71
C LEU A 53 10.17 -1.06 -2.48
N LEU A 54 10.60 -0.10 -1.66
CA LEU A 54 9.83 0.36 -0.51
C LEU A 54 8.58 1.13 -0.95
N LYS A 55 8.66 1.90 -2.04
CA LYS A 55 7.53 2.62 -2.62
C LYS A 55 6.54 1.64 -3.26
N SER A 56 7.03 0.60 -3.94
CA SER A 56 6.18 -0.42 -4.57
C SER A 56 5.40 -1.24 -3.54
N ARG A 57 5.90 -1.37 -2.31
CA ARG A 57 5.25 -2.03 -1.16
C ARG A 57 4.24 -1.19 -0.39
N ARG A 58 4.06 0.10 -0.72
CA ARG A 58 3.05 0.92 -0.02
C ARG A 58 1.65 0.52 -0.44
N ALA A 59 0.75 0.49 0.55
CA ALA A 59 -0.66 0.28 0.31
C ALA A 59 -1.22 1.36 -0.62
N ARG A 60 -1.95 0.94 -1.64
CA ARG A 60 -2.48 1.83 -2.67
C ARG A 60 -3.81 1.33 -3.22
N VAL A 61 -4.61 2.25 -3.74
CA VAL A 61 -5.85 1.92 -4.45
C VAL A 61 -5.50 1.16 -5.73
N SER A 62 -6.02 -0.06 -5.86
CA SER A 62 -5.81 -0.90 -7.05
C SER A 62 -6.99 -0.83 -8.02
N SER A 63 -8.21 -0.75 -7.49
CA SER A 63 -9.42 -0.59 -8.30
C SER A 63 -10.53 0.12 -7.51
N LEU A 64 -11.42 0.76 -8.26
CA LEU A 64 -12.55 1.51 -7.76
C LEU A 64 -13.82 0.93 -8.38
N HIS A 65 -14.89 0.86 -7.60
CA HIS A 65 -16.15 0.26 -8.00
C HIS A 65 -17.35 1.06 -7.48
N VAL A 66 -18.24 1.41 -8.40
CA VAL A 66 -19.52 2.06 -8.12
C VAL A 66 -20.65 1.11 -8.51
N PHE A 67 -21.64 0.98 -7.64
CA PHE A 67 -22.76 0.08 -7.85
C PHE A 67 -24.07 0.88 -7.86
N PRO A 68 -24.61 1.26 -9.03
CA PRO A 68 -25.74 2.20 -9.09
C PRO A 68 -27.03 1.68 -8.43
N THR A 69 -27.20 0.36 -8.40
CA THR A 69 -28.35 -0.31 -7.77
C THR A 69 -27.90 -1.61 -7.11
N ASN A 70 -28.82 -2.26 -6.38
CA ASN A 70 -28.60 -3.60 -5.82
C ASN A 70 -28.38 -4.68 -6.88
N THR A 71 -28.96 -4.54 -8.07
CA THR A 71 -28.91 -5.57 -9.11
C THR A 71 -27.83 -5.30 -10.14
N ALA A 72 -27.50 -4.04 -10.40
CA ALA A 72 -26.51 -3.64 -11.40
C ALA A 72 -25.11 -4.20 -11.12
N SER A 73 -24.41 -4.53 -12.21
CA SER A 73 -22.98 -4.83 -12.23
C SER A 73 -22.17 -3.61 -11.79
N ALA A 74 -20.93 -3.85 -11.35
CA ALA A 74 -20.03 -2.77 -10.97
C ALA A 74 -19.64 -1.93 -12.20
N LEU A 75 -19.68 -0.61 -12.05
CA LEU A 75 -18.91 0.29 -12.88
C LEU A 75 -17.53 0.46 -12.24
N SER A 76 -16.46 0.30 -13.01
CA SER A 76 -15.09 0.32 -12.48
C SER A 76 -14.27 1.47 -13.09
N PRO A 77 -14.53 2.72 -12.67
CA PRO A 77 -13.84 3.88 -13.23
C PRO A 77 -12.39 3.97 -12.74
N SER A 78 -11.57 4.79 -13.41
CA SER A 78 -10.22 5.11 -12.97
C SER A 78 -10.19 6.12 -11.80
N ALA A 79 -11.30 6.81 -11.56
CA ALA A 79 -11.47 7.81 -10.51
C ALA A 79 -12.91 7.82 -9.96
N VAL A 80 -13.05 8.13 -8.68
CA VAL A 80 -14.33 8.42 -8.00
C VAL A 80 -14.16 9.63 -7.11
N ARG A 81 -15.27 10.28 -6.78
CA ARG A 81 -15.31 11.28 -5.72
C ARG A 81 -16.00 10.70 -4.49
N LEU A 82 -15.33 10.82 -3.35
CA LEU A 82 -15.92 10.59 -2.04
C LEU A 82 -16.56 11.91 -1.60
N VAL A 83 -17.84 11.86 -1.27
CA VAL A 83 -18.61 13.03 -0.81
C VAL A 83 -18.97 12.82 0.65
N ALA A 84 -18.42 13.68 1.51
CA ALA A 84 -18.59 13.60 2.95
C ALA A 84 -20.07 13.51 3.34
N ASN A 85 -20.38 12.60 4.25
CA ASN A 85 -21.74 12.32 4.71
C ASN A 85 -22.75 11.85 3.65
N VAL A 86 -22.31 11.61 2.41
CA VAL A 86 -23.19 11.21 1.31
C VAL A 86 -22.83 9.82 0.80
N GLY A 87 -21.64 9.64 0.24
CA GLY A 87 -21.25 8.37 -0.38
C GLY A 87 -20.26 8.53 -1.55
N VAL A 88 -20.21 7.50 -2.39
CA VAL A 88 -19.32 7.44 -3.57
C VAL A 88 -20.08 7.84 -4.83
N VAL A 89 -19.45 8.65 -5.68
CA VAL A 89 -19.96 9.02 -7.00
C VAL A 89 -18.85 8.94 -8.04
N MET A 90 -19.20 8.55 -9.26
CA MET A 90 -18.34 8.70 -10.44
C MET A 90 -18.96 9.67 -11.44
N THR A 91 -18.13 10.29 -12.26
CA THR A 91 -18.56 11.16 -13.36
C THR A 91 -18.25 10.46 -14.68
N THR A 92 -19.21 10.42 -15.60
CA THR A 92 -19.02 9.88 -16.96
C THR A 92 -18.31 10.91 -17.85
N ASP A 93 -17.85 10.49 -19.02
CA ASP A 93 -17.26 11.41 -20.02
C ASP A 93 -18.23 12.52 -20.44
N LYS A 94 -19.54 12.27 -20.32
CA LYS A 94 -20.62 13.22 -20.59
C LYS A 94 -20.95 14.15 -19.42
N GLN A 95 -20.12 14.16 -18.37
CA GLN A 95 -20.33 14.94 -17.14
C GLN A 95 -21.58 14.54 -16.35
N GLU A 96 -22.04 13.30 -16.49
CA GLU A 96 -23.17 12.78 -15.71
C GLU A 96 -22.65 12.09 -14.44
N GLU A 97 -23.31 12.36 -13.31
CA GLU A 97 -22.99 11.72 -12.04
C GLU A 97 -23.73 10.39 -11.86
N ILE A 98 -22.98 9.34 -11.56
CA ILE A 98 -23.52 8.03 -11.19
C ILE A 98 -23.12 7.72 -9.75
N TRP A 99 -24.12 7.70 -8.88
CA TRP A 99 -23.96 7.48 -7.44
C TRP A 99 -23.98 5.99 -7.09
N ASP A 100 -23.21 5.60 -6.07
CA ASP A 100 -23.33 4.27 -5.47
C ASP A 100 -24.69 4.12 -4.77
N ARG A 101 -25.22 2.90 -4.77
CA ARG A 101 -26.52 2.54 -4.17
C ARG A 101 -26.67 2.94 -2.71
N TYR A 102 -25.57 3.02 -1.95
CA TYR A 102 -25.60 3.43 -0.54
C TYR A 102 -25.36 4.92 -0.33
N ALA A 103 -25.26 5.71 -1.40
CA ALA A 103 -25.27 7.15 -1.27
C ALA A 103 -26.63 7.62 -0.74
N SER A 104 -26.60 8.48 0.28
CA SER A 104 -27.78 8.89 1.06
C SER A 104 -28.88 9.55 0.23
N ASN A 105 -28.54 10.10 -0.94
CA ASN A 105 -29.46 10.76 -1.86
C ASN A 105 -30.13 9.81 -2.87
N THR A 106 -29.77 8.52 -2.93
CA THR A 106 -30.26 7.63 -3.99
C THR A 106 -31.46 6.78 -3.60
N ASN A 107 -31.57 6.36 -2.33
CA ASN A 107 -32.51 5.32 -1.89
C ASN A 107 -32.48 4.01 -2.71
N LYS A 108 -31.37 3.71 -3.41
CA LYS A 108 -31.25 2.54 -4.33
C LYS A 108 -30.59 1.30 -3.72
N GLY A 109 -30.06 1.43 -2.50
CA GLY A 109 -29.42 0.36 -1.75
C GLY A 109 -30.40 -0.44 -0.91
N SER A 110 -30.10 -1.72 -0.67
CA SER A 110 -30.80 -2.51 0.34
C SER A 110 -30.26 -2.13 1.72
N TYR A 111 -30.98 -1.28 2.43
CA TYR A 111 -30.66 -0.97 3.81
C TYR A 111 -31.25 -2.04 4.73
N SER A 112 -30.46 -2.52 5.68
CA SER A 112 -31.05 -3.02 6.92
C SER A 112 -31.81 -1.88 7.62
N HIS A 113 -32.85 -2.18 8.39
CA HIS A 113 -33.62 -1.19 9.16
C HIS A 113 -32.82 -0.37 10.18
N LYS A 114 -31.52 -0.66 10.36
CA LYS A 114 -30.56 0.10 11.17
C LYS A 114 -29.57 0.86 10.25
N PRO A 115 -29.81 2.15 9.93
CA PRO A 115 -28.83 2.98 9.22
C PRO A 115 -27.60 3.23 10.09
N GLU A 116 -26.43 3.40 9.47
CA GLU A 116 -25.19 3.76 10.18
C GLU A 116 -24.29 4.58 9.26
N LYS A 117 -23.47 5.45 9.85
CA LYS A 117 -22.55 6.35 9.12
C LYS A 117 -21.46 5.59 8.35
N GLY A 118 -21.04 4.43 8.87
CA GLY A 118 -20.03 3.57 8.27
C GLY A 118 -20.38 2.94 6.92
N ARG A 119 -21.55 3.20 6.34
CA ARG A 119 -21.98 2.57 5.06
C ARG A 119 -21.72 3.41 3.82
N GLN A 120 -21.13 4.59 3.98
CA GLN A 120 -20.92 5.52 2.87
C GLN A 120 -19.89 5.01 1.85
N VAL A 121 -18.87 4.29 2.31
CA VAL A 121 -17.85 3.66 1.46
C VAL A 121 -17.26 2.42 2.15
N THR A 122 -16.88 1.41 1.37
CA THR A 122 -16.15 0.25 1.90
C THR A 122 -14.76 0.12 1.28
N LEU A 123 -13.76 -0.21 2.11
CA LEU A 123 -12.41 -0.54 1.69
C LEU A 123 -12.15 -2.03 1.88
N PHE A 124 -11.39 -2.67 0.99
CA PHE A 124 -11.00 -4.08 1.15
C PHE A 124 -9.62 -4.36 0.56
N ALA A 125 -8.94 -5.36 1.09
CA ALA A 125 -7.67 -5.82 0.53
C ALA A 125 -7.92 -6.65 -0.73
N SER A 126 -7.29 -6.30 -1.85
CA SER A 126 -7.45 -7.03 -3.12
C SER A 126 -7.00 -8.49 -3.02
N SER A 127 -6.04 -8.79 -2.15
CA SER A 127 -5.58 -10.15 -1.86
C SER A 127 -6.65 -11.01 -1.17
N ALA A 128 -7.55 -10.40 -0.39
CA ALA A 128 -8.58 -11.09 0.38
C ALA A 128 -9.57 -11.89 -0.48
N ILE A 129 -9.90 -11.34 -1.65
CA ILE A 129 -10.90 -11.93 -2.55
C ILE A 129 -10.27 -12.76 -3.66
N LYS A 130 -8.97 -12.55 -3.94
CA LYS A 130 -8.21 -13.37 -4.89
C LYS A 130 -8.12 -14.82 -4.41
N SER A 131 -8.05 -15.05 -3.09
CA SER A 131 -8.08 -16.42 -2.55
C SER A 131 -9.39 -17.14 -2.85
N ALA A 132 -10.49 -16.39 -2.92
CA ALA A 132 -11.85 -16.90 -3.10
C ALA A 132 -12.28 -17.05 -4.55
N ASP A 133 -11.36 -16.83 -5.49
CA ASP A 133 -11.64 -16.83 -6.93
C ASP A 133 -12.81 -15.88 -7.30
N VAL A 134 -12.84 -14.70 -6.67
CA VAL A 134 -13.84 -13.64 -6.91
C VAL A 134 -13.15 -12.40 -7.46
N LYS A 135 -13.71 -11.76 -8.49
CA LYS A 135 -13.16 -10.50 -9.02
C LYS A 135 -13.43 -9.33 -8.05
N PRO A 136 -12.54 -8.32 -7.99
CA PRO A 136 -12.79 -7.07 -7.25
C PRO A 136 -14.14 -6.42 -7.55
N SER A 137 -14.57 -6.40 -8.81
CA SER A 137 -15.88 -5.86 -9.20
C SER A 137 -17.07 -6.68 -8.69
N GLU A 138 -16.87 -7.96 -8.38
CA GLU A 138 -17.93 -8.87 -7.96
C GLU A 138 -18.17 -8.86 -6.45
N CYS A 139 -17.18 -8.44 -5.65
CA CYS A 139 -17.27 -8.44 -4.18
C CYS A 139 -18.23 -7.39 -3.60
N ARG A 140 -18.75 -6.49 -4.45
CA ARG A 140 -19.70 -5.43 -4.09
C ARG A 140 -19.17 -4.48 -3.01
N ARG A 141 -17.89 -4.12 -3.13
CA ARG A 141 -17.16 -3.15 -2.30
C ARG A 141 -16.55 -2.07 -3.17
N ASN A 142 -16.42 -0.86 -2.63
CA ASN A 142 -16.06 0.32 -3.42
C ASN A 142 -14.56 0.44 -3.76
N ILE A 143 -13.66 0.29 -2.77
CA ILE A 143 -12.24 0.59 -2.97
C ILE A 143 -11.40 -0.62 -2.62
N ALA A 144 -10.70 -1.14 -3.63
CA ALA A 144 -9.77 -2.25 -3.48
C ALA A 144 -8.36 -1.71 -3.23
N LEU A 145 -7.64 -2.32 -2.30
CA LEU A 145 -6.30 -1.92 -1.90
C LEU A 145 -5.29 -3.03 -2.18
N ASP A 146 -4.20 -2.69 -2.89
CA ASP A 146 -3.02 -3.55 -3.03
C ASP A 146 -2.01 -3.29 -1.91
N ASN A 147 -1.12 -4.26 -1.67
CA ASN A 147 -0.03 -4.21 -0.68
C ASN A 147 -0.48 -3.98 0.77
N ILE A 148 -1.69 -4.41 1.12
CA ILE A 148 -2.18 -4.49 2.49
C ILE A 148 -2.90 -5.82 2.67
N THR A 149 -2.73 -6.47 3.83
CA THR A 149 -3.48 -7.69 4.16
C THR A 149 -4.84 -7.33 4.74
N ALA A 150 -5.77 -8.29 4.76
CA ALA A 150 -7.09 -8.04 5.32
C ALA A 150 -7.03 -7.80 6.84
N GLU A 151 -6.15 -8.54 7.52
CA GLU A 151 -5.89 -8.42 8.96
C GLU A 151 -5.37 -7.02 9.28
N LYS A 152 -4.40 -6.52 8.52
CA LYS A 152 -3.86 -5.18 8.71
C LYS A 152 -4.86 -4.09 8.40
N LEU A 153 -5.75 -4.30 7.44
CA LEU A 153 -6.85 -3.39 7.15
C LEU A 153 -7.90 -3.39 8.28
N ASN A 154 -8.17 -4.53 8.92
CA ASN A 154 -9.08 -4.62 10.06
C ASN A 154 -8.55 -3.88 11.28
N GLU A 155 -7.23 -3.81 11.48
CA GLU A 155 -6.62 -2.97 12.53
C GLU A 155 -6.88 -1.47 12.33
N ALA A 156 -7.34 -1.03 11.15
CA ALA A 156 -7.69 0.37 10.91
C ALA A 156 -9.05 0.78 11.53
N ILE A 157 -9.80 -0.16 12.11
CA ILE A 157 -11.06 0.17 12.81
C ILE A 157 -10.78 1.13 13.96
N GLY A 158 -11.62 2.15 14.09
CA GLY A 158 -11.39 3.23 15.03
C GLY A 158 -10.39 4.27 14.53
N HIS A 159 -9.80 4.11 13.34
CA HIS A 159 -8.87 5.10 12.77
C HIS A 159 -9.50 5.92 11.64
N GLU A 160 -8.99 7.15 11.50
CA GLU A 160 -9.06 7.87 10.23
C GLU A 160 -8.12 7.25 9.20
N ILE A 161 -8.51 7.30 7.94
CA ILE A 161 -7.78 6.76 6.81
C ILE A 161 -7.72 7.84 5.75
N LYS A 162 -6.51 8.21 5.35
CA LYS A 162 -6.26 9.14 4.24
C LYS A 162 -6.11 8.35 2.95
N ILE A 163 -6.83 8.75 1.92
CA ILE A 163 -6.80 8.14 0.59
C ILE A 163 -6.53 9.23 -0.45
N GLY A 164 -5.46 9.07 -1.22
CA GLY A 164 -5.05 10.07 -2.21
C GLY A 164 -4.61 11.38 -1.55
N LYS A 165 -4.96 12.50 -2.16
CA LYS A 165 -4.51 13.83 -1.73
C LYS A 165 -5.37 14.44 -0.62
N THR A 166 -6.69 14.29 -0.70
CA THR A 166 -7.63 15.05 0.12
C THR A 166 -8.63 14.18 0.89
N ALA A 167 -9.02 13.03 0.35
CA ALA A 167 -10.10 12.26 0.95
C ALA A 167 -9.68 11.64 2.29
N VAL A 168 -10.55 11.79 3.29
CA VAL A 168 -10.39 11.17 4.62
C VAL A 168 -11.66 10.43 4.96
N VAL A 169 -11.52 9.17 5.38
CA VAL A 169 -12.62 8.31 5.82
C VAL A 169 -12.34 7.77 7.22
N PHE A 170 -13.36 7.43 7.98
CA PHE A 170 -13.24 6.84 9.31
C PHE A 170 -13.78 5.42 9.30
N ALA A 171 -13.00 4.43 9.77
CA ALA A 171 -13.41 3.03 9.77
C ALA A 171 -14.17 2.66 11.05
N HIS A 172 -15.47 2.38 10.91
CA HIS A 172 -16.33 2.04 12.05
C HIS A 172 -16.24 0.58 12.44
N ARG A 173 -16.22 -0.33 11.46
CA ARG A 173 -16.28 -1.77 11.71
C ARG A 173 -15.78 -2.58 10.53
N ARG A 174 -15.55 -3.87 10.78
CA ARG A 174 -15.42 -4.88 9.73
C ARG A 174 -16.71 -4.95 8.93
N THR A 175 -16.57 -5.14 7.63
CA THR A 175 -17.70 -5.48 6.76
C THR A 175 -17.93 -6.97 6.88
N VAL A 176 -19.15 -7.38 7.19
CA VAL A 176 -19.51 -8.79 7.29
C VAL A 176 -19.99 -9.28 5.93
N PRO A 177 -19.47 -10.42 5.42
CA PRO A 177 -19.97 -10.99 4.19
C PRO A 177 -21.40 -11.51 4.39
N CYS A 178 -22.21 -11.38 3.34
CA CYS A 178 -23.63 -11.71 3.41
C CYS A 178 -23.98 -12.83 2.44
N MET A 179 -24.92 -13.69 2.85
CA MET A 179 -25.45 -14.79 2.05
C MET A 179 -25.98 -14.37 0.66
N PRO A 180 -26.56 -13.17 0.47
CA PRO A 180 -26.92 -12.69 -0.87
C PRO A 180 -25.76 -12.58 -1.86
N LEU A 181 -24.53 -12.29 -1.40
CA LEU A 181 -23.36 -12.25 -2.27
C LEU A 181 -22.98 -13.65 -2.75
N GLU A 182 -22.91 -14.60 -1.82
CA GLU A 182 -22.65 -16.01 -2.11
C GLU A 182 -23.63 -16.60 -3.11
N ARG A 183 -24.94 -16.39 -2.89
CA ARG A 183 -26.00 -16.85 -3.81
C ARG A 183 -25.87 -16.22 -5.19
N ARG A 184 -25.58 -14.92 -5.25
CA ARG A 184 -25.41 -14.19 -6.52
C ARG A 184 -24.25 -14.75 -7.34
N LEU A 185 -23.13 -15.04 -6.69
CA LEU A 185 -21.93 -15.55 -7.34
C LEU A 185 -21.96 -17.06 -7.56
N LYS A 186 -22.98 -17.77 -7.03
CA LYS A 186 -23.10 -19.23 -7.08
C LYS A 186 -21.83 -19.92 -6.56
N LYS A 187 -21.25 -19.40 -5.48
CA LYS A 187 -20.01 -19.89 -4.85
C LYS A 187 -20.27 -20.33 -3.41
N PRO A 188 -20.79 -21.57 -3.19
CA PRO A 188 -21.06 -22.08 -1.84
C PRO A 188 -19.83 -21.99 -0.95
N GLY A 189 -20.00 -21.53 0.30
CA GLY A 189 -18.91 -21.37 1.27
C GLY A 189 -18.11 -20.08 1.14
N LEU A 190 -18.42 -19.22 0.17
CA LEU A 190 -17.77 -17.91 0.02
C LEU A 190 -17.88 -17.09 1.31
N GLN A 191 -19.06 -17.05 1.94
CA GLN A 191 -19.26 -16.28 3.16
C GLN A 191 -18.30 -16.69 4.28
N GLU A 192 -18.05 -17.99 4.43
CA GLU A 192 -17.12 -18.55 5.41
C GLU A 192 -15.67 -18.17 5.06
N GLU A 193 -15.30 -18.26 3.78
CA GLU A 193 -13.95 -18.01 3.32
C GLU A 193 -13.51 -16.55 3.55
N ILE A 194 -14.40 -15.59 3.26
CA ILE A 194 -14.08 -14.15 3.38
C ILE A 194 -14.59 -13.53 4.69
N TRP A 195 -14.97 -14.34 5.69
CA TRP A 195 -15.55 -13.87 6.96
C TRP A 195 -14.75 -12.74 7.60
N ASP A 196 -13.45 -12.96 7.80
CA ASP A 196 -12.53 -12.00 8.41
C ASP A 196 -11.85 -11.08 7.39
N LYS A 197 -12.20 -11.19 6.11
CA LYS A 197 -11.47 -10.57 5.00
C LYS A 197 -12.32 -9.70 4.08
N ALA A 198 -13.60 -9.53 4.38
CA ALA A 198 -14.56 -8.81 3.54
C ALA A 198 -14.42 -7.27 3.58
N GLY A 199 -13.40 -6.75 4.27
CA GLY A 199 -13.02 -5.33 4.30
C GLY A 199 -13.58 -4.56 5.49
N VAL A 200 -13.54 -3.22 5.43
CA VAL A 200 -14.02 -2.31 6.46
C VAL A 200 -15.07 -1.34 5.90
N SER A 201 -16.02 -0.97 6.74
CA SER A 201 -17.13 -0.06 6.46
C SER A 201 -16.80 1.32 7.06
N CYS A 202 -16.78 2.35 6.22
CA CYS A 202 -16.30 3.68 6.58
C CYS A 202 -17.32 4.81 6.36
N GLU A 203 -17.23 5.83 7.22
CA GLU A 203 -17.82 7.16 7.06
C GLU A 203 -16.84 8.03 6.26
N ILE A 204 -17.33 8.87 5.34
CA ILE A 204 -16.52 9.84 4.62
C ILE A 204 -16.51 11.14 5.42
N LEU A 205 -15.35 11.49 5.98
CA LEU A 205 -15.16 12.69 6.79
C LEU A 205 -14.85 13.92 5.95
N VAL A 206 -13.95 13.75 4.97
CA VAL A 206 -13.50 14.82 4.09
C VAL A 206 -13.69 14.38 2.64
N SER A 207 -14.43 15.19 1.89
CA SER A 207 -14.65 14.97 0.47
C SER A 207 -13.35 15.05 -0.32
N GLY A 208 -13.23 14.22 -1.35
CA GLY A 208 -12.05 14.22 -2.19
C GLY A 208 -12.16 13.29 -3.38
N GLU A 209 -11.36 13.58 -4.40
CA GLU A 209 -11.18 12.68 -5.54
C GLU A 209 -10.19 11.58 -5.16
N VAL A 210 -10.53 10.34 -5.50
CA VAL A 210 -9.69 9.15 -5.33
C VAL A 210 -9.50 8.49 -6.68
N LYS A 211 -8.25 8.19 -7.02
CA LYS A 211 -7.84 7.54 -8.28
C LYS A 211 -7.15 6.21 -8.03
N CYS A 212 -7.19 5.33 -9.04
CA CYS A 212 -6.32 4.17 -9.05
C CYS A 212 -4.85 4.61 -8.92
N GLY A 213 -4.10 3.93 -8.05
CA GLY A 213 -2.72 4.27 -7.69
C GLY A 213 -2.56 5.20 -6.49
N ASP A 214 -3.64 5.80 -5.99
CA ASP A 214 -3.58 6.69 -4.82
C ASP A 214 -3.09 5.96 -3.56
N ALA A 215 -2.32 6.68 -2.75
CA ALA A 215 -1.77 6.14 -1.52
C ALA A 215 -2.85 5.96 -0.45
N PHE A 216 -2.71 4.90 0.34
CA PHE A 216 -3.50 4.64 1.54
C PHE A 216 -2.64 4.83 2.79
N LYS A 217 -3.15 5.54 3.79
CA LYS A 217 -2.47 5.74 5.08
C LYS A 217 -3.45 5.72 6.24
N ILE A 218 -3.21 4.84 7.20
CA ILE A 218 -3.89 4.84 8.50
C ILE A 218 -3.38 6.04 9.32
N GLY A 219 -4.31 6.82 9.85
CA GLY A 219 -4.10 8.05 10.60
C GLY A 219 -4.42 7.90 12.08
N ALA A 220 -4.94 8.98 12.67
CA ALA A 220 -5.25 9.06 14.09
C ALA A 220 -6.31 8.04 14.51
N HIS A 221 -6.19 7.55 15.75
CA HIS A 221 -7.12 6.61 16.38
C HIS A 221 -8.13 7.39 17.24
N HIS A 222 -9.41 7.17 16.98
CA HIS A 222 -10.58 7.80 17.60
C HIS A 222 -11.66 6.75 17.91
N PRO A 223 -11.42 5.81 18.84
CA PRO A 223 -12.37 4.74 19.15
C PRO A 223 -13.72 5.28 19.65
N GLU A 224 -13.74 6.45 20.26
CA GLU A 224 -14.94 7.15 20.71
C GLU A 224 -15.89 7.54 19.56
N ARG A 225 -15.40 7.59 18.31
CA ARG A 225 -16.21 7.87 17.13
C ARG A 225 -16.88 6.64 16.52
N ILE A 226 -16.58 5.45 17.02
CA ILE A 226 -17.17 4.21 16.53
C ILE A 226 -18.68 4.24 16.81
N ASP A 227 -19.42 4.64 15.79
CA ASP A 227 -20.88 4.62 15.76
C ASP A 227 -21.34 3.49 14.84
N THR A 228 -21.67 2.36 15.46
CA THR A 228 -22.29 1.26 14.74
C THR A 228 -23.32 0.58 15.63
N PRO A 229 -24.57 0.42 15.17
CA PRO A 229 -25.55 -0.37 15.90
C PRO A 229 -25.25 -1.88 15.77
N TRP A 230 -24.16 -2.25 15.08
CA TRP A 230 -23.78 -3.63 14.78
C TRP A 230 -22.75 -4.16 15.77
N THR A 231 -23.21 -4.92 16.75
CA THR A 231 -22.36 -5.64 17.68
C THR A 231 -21.88 -6.97 17.06
N PRO A 232 -20.66 -7.44 17.39
CA PRO A 232 -20.10 -8.67 16.81
C PRO A 232 -21.00 -9.91 16.95
N ASP A 233 -21.76 -10.01 18.04
CA ASP A 233 -22.71 -11.09 18.34
C ASP A 233 -23.90 -11.16 17.38
N MET A 234 -24.26 -10.05 16.71
CA MET A 234 -25.32 -10.07 15.70
C MET A 234 -24.92 -10.73 14.38
N PHE A 235 -23.63 -11.01 14.20
CA PHE A 235 -23.12 -11.69 13.02
C PHE A 235 -22.54 -13.04 13.40
N VAL A 236 -23.27 -14.10 13.08
CA VAL A 236 -22.81 -15.47 13.35
C VAL A 236 -22.09 -16.02 12.12
N ARG A 237 -20.82 -16.39 12.32
CA ARG A 237 -20.02 -17.08 11.30
C ARG A 237 -20.70 -18.41 10.94
N PRO A 238 -20.85 -18.77 9.65
CA PRO A 238 -21.54 -20.00 9.26
C PRO A 238 -21.06 -21.25 9.99
N SER A 239 -19.75 -21.43 10.15
CA SER A 239 -19.18 -22.56 10.90
C SER A 239 -19.48 -22.56 12.41
N LEU A 240 -19.82 -21.40 12.98
CA LEU A 240 -20.15 -21.21 14.40
C LEU A 240 -21.66 -21.20 14.67
N SER A 241 -22.51 -21.14 13.64
CA SER A 241 -23.95 -21.32 13.81
C SER A 241 -24.27 -22.80 14.01
N LYS A 242 -23.77 -23.39 15.10
CA LYS A 242 -24.22 -24.72 15.53
C LYS A 242 -25.60 -24.61 16.16
N THR A 243 -26.61 -24.60 15.30
CA THR A 243 -27.99 -25.04 15.59
C THR A 243 -28.66 -25.44 14.29
N GLY A 244 -28.92 -26.75 14.16
CA GLY A 244 -30.04 -27.33 13.39
C GLY A 244 -29.89 -27.39 11.89
#